data_AF-A0A1G0ZIQ8-F1
#
_entry.id   AF-A0A1G0ZIQ8-F1
#
_cell.length_a   1.000
_cell.length_b   1.000
_cell.length_c   1.000
_cell.angle_alpha   90.00
_cell.angle_beta   90.00
_cell.angle_gamma   90.00
#
_symmetry.space_group_name_H-M   'P 1'
#
loop_
_entity.id
_entity.type
_entity.pdbx_description
1 polymer ?
#
loop_
_entity_poly.entity_id
_entity_poly.type
_entity_poly.pdbx_seq_one_letter_code
_entity_poly.pdbx_strand_id
1 'polypeptide(L)'
;MPEALDRKYPNAAKEFRWQWFFPMAKHSVNPRTGKVMRHHVLDRALQNMVKRAIEKAGVNKHGTCHSFRHAYATHLLENGTDIKAIQELLGHSSIETTMIYTHVAQKKLAVVESPLDKLEKAG
;
A
#
# COMPACT_ATOMS: atom_id res chain seq x y z
N MET A 1 -5.90 15.30 16.06
CA MET A 1 -5.38 14.52 17.20
C MET A 1 -6.52 13.77 17.87
N PRO A 2 -6.32 12.50 18.27
CA PRO A 2 -7.27 11.79 19.14
C PRO A 2 -7.33 12.44 20.53
N GLU A 3 -8.51 12.49 21.15
CA GLU A 3 -8.79 13.25 22.38
C GLU A 3 -7.83 12.97 23.55
N ALA A 4 -7.46 11.71 23.78
CA ALA A 4 -6.55 11.34 24.87
C ALA A 4 -5.14 11.95 24.71
N LEU A 5 -4.70 12.16 23.47
CA LEU A 5 -3.41 12.80 23.16
C LEU A 5 -3.50 14.32 23.26
N ASP A 6 -4.62 14.91 22.83
CA ASP A 6 -4.84 16.37 22.91
C ASP A 6 -4.81 16.89 24.36
N ARG A 7 -5.33 16.10 25.32
CA ARG A 7 -5.28 16.46 26.75
C ARG A 7 -3.86 16.40 27.32
N LYS A 8 -3.08 15.39 26.93
CA LYS A 8 -1.71 15.18 27.43
C LYS A 8 -0.71 16.16 26.82
N TYR A 9 -0.93 16.57 25.57
CA TYR A 9 -0.06 17.48 24.84
C TYR A 9 -0.88 18.62 24.19
N PRO A 10 -1.25 19.65 24.95
CA PRO A 10 -2.15 20.71 24.46
C PRO A 10 -1.57 21.53 23.30
N ASN A 11 -0.24 21.56 23.15
CA ASN A 11 0.44 22.26 22.06
C ASN A 11 0.87 21.34 20.90
N ALA A 12 0.65 20.02 21.00
CA ALA A 12 1.11 19.07 19.99
C ALA A 12 0.59 19.42 18.58
N ALA A 13 -0.66 19.86 18.47
CA ALA A 13 -1.27 20.23 17.19
C ALA A 13 -0.59 21.42 16.48
N LYS A 14 0.33 22.15 17.12
CA LYS A 14 1.13 23.24 16.52
C LYS A 14 2.54 22.82 16.16
N GLU A 15 3.04 21.71 16.71
CA GLU A 15 4.39 21.24 16.43
C GLU A 15 4.41 20.46 15.11
N PHE A 16 5.49 20.61 14.35
CA PHE A 16 5.64 19.97 13.05
C PHE A 16 5.58 18.43 13.13
N ARG A 17 6.17 17.82 14.18
CA ARG A 17 6.22 16.36 14.40
C ARG A 17 4.85 15.68 14.48
N TRP A 18 3.81 16.46 14.74
CA TRP A 18 2.44 16.01 14.94
C TRP A 18 1.51 16.39 13.78
N GLN A 19 2.04 17.07 12.75
CA GLN A 19 1.30 17.37 11.53
C GLN A 19 1.23 16.14 10.62
N TRP A 20 0.19 16.10 9.80
CA TRP A 20 0.11 15.12 8.71
C TRP A 20 1.24 15.35 7.70
N PHE A 21 1.87 14.28 7.23
CA PHE A 21 2.89 14.35 6.18
C PHE A 21 2.32 14.83 4.85
N PHE A 22 1.08 14.44 4.54
CA PHE A 22 0.31 14.90 3.37
C PHE A 22 -0.89 15.73 3.81
N PRO A 23 -0.69 16.99 4.23
CA PRO A 23 -1.79 17.80 4.69
C PRO A 23 -2.62 18.33 3.51
N MET A 24 -3.93 18.46 3.71
CA MET A 24 -4.80 19.16 2.77
C MET A 24 -4.41 20.65 2.69
N ALA A 25 -4.52 21.25 1.51
CA ALA A 25 -4.24 22.68 1.30
C ALA A 25 -5.17 23.60 2.10
N LYS A 26 -6.45 23.24 2.23
CA LYS A 26 -7.48 23.99 2.97
C LYS A 26 -7.66 23.42 4.38
N HIS A 27 -7.97 24.31 5.33
CA HIS A 27 -8.40 23.89 6.65
C HIS A 27 -9.82 23.33 6.60
N SER A 28 -10.12 22.40 7.50
CA SER A 28 -11.45 21.83 7.70
C SER A 28 -11.86 21.99 9.16
N VAL A 29 -13.16 22.04 9.40
CA VAL A 29 -13.71 21.97 10.75
C VAL A 29 -13.71 20.50 11.18
N ASN A 30 -13.15 20.22 12.35
CA ASN A 30 -13.23 18.90 12.94
C ASN A 30 -14.66 18.66 13.46
N PRO A 31 -15.40 17.66 12.94
CA PRO A 31 -16.81 17.45 13.29
C PRO A 31 -17.01 17.05 14.76
N ARG A 32 -15.98 16.53 15.43
CA ARG A 32 -16.04 16.11 16.84
C ARG A 32 -15.77 17.25 17.82
N THR A 33 -14.94 18.21 17.44
CA THR A 33 -14.46 19.26 18.37
C THR A 33 -14.86 20.67 17.96
N GLY A 34 -15.40 20.86 16.75
CA GLY A 34 -15.74 22.18 16.19
C GLY A 34 -14.53 23.06 15.85
N LYS A 35 -13.30 22.60 16.11
CA LYS A 35 -12.09 23.38 15.87
C LYS A 35 -11.67 23.34 14.39
N VAL A 36 -11.20 24.48 13.89
CA VAL A 36 -10.58 24.57 12.56
C VAL A 36 -9.17 23.98 12.64
N MET A 37 -8.89 22.99 11.79
CA MET A 37 -7.58 22.34 11.73
C MET A 37 -7.24 21.85 10.33
N ARG A 38 -5.98 21.47 10.12
CA ARG A 38 -5.51 20.89 8.87
C ARG A 38 -5.66 19.37 8.94
N HIS A 39 -6.44 18.81 8.04
CA HIS A 39 -6.56 17.35 7.90
C HIS A 39 -5.60 16.82 6.83
N HIS A 40 -5.48 15.50 6.68
CA HIS A 40 -4.73 14.92 5.57
C HIS A 40 -5.56 15.00 4.28
N VAL A 41 -4.90 14.78 3.14
CA VAL A 41 -5.60 14.60 1.85
C VAL A 41 -6.62 13.47 2.00
N LEU A 42 -7.86 13.73 1.60
CA LEU A 42 -8.94 12.74 1.71
C LEU A 42 -8.73 11.57 0.73
N ASP A 43 -9.08 10.37 1.16
CA ASP A 43 -8.95 9.16 0.36
C ASP A 43 -9.65 9.28 -1.00
N ARG A 44 -10.87 9.84 -1.02
CA ARG A 44 -11.62 10.10 -2.25
C ARG A 44 -10.91 11.06 -3.20
N ALA A 45 -10.23 12.08 -2.66
CA ALA A 45 -9.46 13.02 -3.47
C ALA A 45 -8.27 12.30 -4.13
N LEU A 46 -7.55 11.48 -3.37
CA LEU A 46 -6.45 10.65 -3.90
C LEU A 46 -6.95 9.67 -4.97
N GLN A 47 -8.04 8.96 -4.72
CA GLN A 47 -8.65 8.03 -5.69
C GLN A 47 -9.01 8.74 -7.01
N ASN A 48 -9.61 9.94 -6.93
CA ASN A 48 -9.93 10.74 -8.11
C ASN A 48 -8.68 11.21 -8.85
N MET A 49 -7.63 11.62 -8.13
CA MET A 49 -6.35 12.00 -8.74
C MET A 49 -5.71 10.84 -9.49
N VAL A 50 -5.70 9.65 -8.88
CA VAL A 50 -5.17 8.42 -9.48
C VAL A 50 -5.96 8.03 -10.73
N LYS A 51 -7.30 8.07 -10.67
CA LYS A 51 -8.17 7.81 -11.84
C LYS A 51 -7.82 8.72 -13.02
N ARG A 52 -7.69 10.03 -12.77
CA ARG A 52 -7.33 11.01 -13.81
C ARG A 52 -5.92 10.79 -14.36
N ALA A 53 -4.98 10.34 -13.52
CA ALA A 53 -3.63 10.03 -13.96
C ALA A 53 -3.60 8.81 -14.89
N ILE A 54 -4.37 7.76 -14.56
CA ILE A 54 -4.53 6.56 -15.41
C ILE A 54 -5.11 6.93 -16.78
N GLU A 55 -6.17 7.75 -16.80
CA GLU A 55 -6.79 8.24 -18.04
C GLU A 55 -5.78 9.02 -18.89
N LYS A 56 -5.03 9.94 -18.28
CA LYS A 56 -3.99 10.72 -18.96
C LYS A 56 -2.83 9.87 -19.49
N ALA A 57 -2.53 8.76 -18.82
CA ALA A 57 -1.48 7.83 -19.25
C ALA A 57 -1.91 6.94 -20.43
N GLY A 58 -3.17 7.04 -20.91
CA GLY A 58 -3.69 6.21 -22.00
C GLY A 58 -3.88 4.74 -21.61
N VAL A 59 -3.95 4.44 -20.31
CA VAL A 59 -4.15 3.09 -19.82
C VAL A 59 -5.65 2.76 -19.89
N ASN A 60 -6.02 1.95 -20.88
CA ASN A 60 -7.41 1.56 -21.13
C ASN A 60 -7.97 0.56 -20.11
N LYS A 61 -7.12 -0.01 -19.25
CA LYS A 61 -7.55 -0.94 -18.20
C LYS A 61 -8.02 -0.16 -16.97
N HIS A 62 -9.01 -0.70 -16.27
CA HIS A 62 -9.44 -0.16 -14.99
C HIS A 62 -8.30 -0.25 -13.97
N GLY A 63 -7.99 0.87 -13.32
CA GLY A 63 -6.98 0.95 -12.27
C GLY A 63 -7.42 1.84 -11.11
N THR A 64 -6.99 1.49 -9.91
CA THR A 64 -7.27 2.20 -8.65
C THR A 64 -6.01 2.24 -7.78
N CYS A 65 -6.05 2.94 -6.64
CA CYS A 65 -4.97 2.88 -5.65
C CYS A 65 -4.64 1.44 -5.22
N HIS A 66 -5.65 0.56 -5.11
CA HIS A 66 -5.44 -0.85 -4.78
C HIS A 66 -4.71 -1.59 -5.91
N SER A 67 -4.97 -1.25 -7.17
CA SER A 67 -4.26 -1.82 -8.31
C SER A 67 -2.75 -1.55 -8.24
N PHE A 68 -2.34 -0.35 -7.82
CA PHE A 68 -0.92 -0.03 -7.60
C PHE A 68 -0.31 -0.82 -6.45
N ARG A 69 -1.05 -0.99 -5.34
CA ARG A 69 -0.62 -1.84 -4.21
C ARG A 69 -0.42 -3.29 -4.64
N HIS A 70 -1.33 -3.82 -5.44
CA HIS A 70 -1.22 -5.17 -5.99
C HIS A 70 -0.02 -5.28 -6.94
N ALA A 71 0.16 -4.32 -7.85
CA ALA A 71 1.30 -4.30 -8.77
C ALA A 71 2.65 -4.27 -8.02
N TYR A 72 2.76 -3.47 -6.95
CA TYR A 72 3.95 -3.45 -6.10
C TYR A 72 4.25 -4.83 -5.51
N ALA A 73 3.25 -5.49 -4.93
CA ALA A 73 3.41 -6.82 -4.35
C ALA A 73 3.78 -7.89 -5.39
N THR A 74 3.14 -7.86 -6.56
CA THR A 74 3.45 -8.77 -7.67
C THR A 74 4.89 -8.56 -8.15
N HIS A 75 5.34 -7.32 -8.35
CA HIS A 75 6.72 -7.06 -8.78
C HIS A 75 7.77 -7.48 -7.75
N LEU A 76 7.50 -7.31 -6.45
CA LEU A 76 8.39 -7.83 -5.41
C LEU A 76 8.52 -9.35 -5.52
N LEU A 77 7.41 -10.06 -5.70
CA LEU A 77 7.41 -11.50 -5.82
C LEU A 77 8.09 -11.98 -7.11
N GLU A 78 7.84 -11.30 -8.24
CA GLU A 78 8.51 -11.58 -9.52
C GLU A 78 10.04 -11.38 -9.45
N ASN A 79 10.50 -10.48 -8.58
CA ASN A 79 11.92 -10.25 -8.32
C ASN A 79 12.51 -11.22 -7.28
N GLY A 80 11.76 -12.25 -6.87
CA GLY A 80 12.22 -13.29 -5.95
C GLY A 80 12.20 -12.87 -4.47
N THR A 81 11.49 -11.79 -4.12
CA THR A 81 11.34 -11.39 -2.71
C THR A 81 10.53 -12.45 -1.97
N ASP A 82 10.99 -12.84 -0.77
CA ASP A 82 10.27 -13.77 0.10
C ASP A 82 8.86 -13.23 0.40
N ILE A 83 7.86 -14.09 0.26
CA ILE A 83 6.46 -13.72 0.48
C ILE A 83 6.19 -13.25 1.92
N LYS A 84 6.93 -13.74 2.92
CA LYS A 84 6.84 -13.23 4.29
C LYS A 84 7.35 -11.79 4.39
N ALA A 85 8.43 -11.46 3.70
CA ALA A 85 8.92 -10.09 3.64
C ALA A 85 7.90 -9.17 2.94
N ILE A 86 7.25 -9.65 1.87
CA ILE A 86 6.17 -8.92 1.20
C ILE A 86 4.98 -8.72 2.16
N GLN A 87 4.60 -9.73 2.93
CA GLN A 87 3.52 -9.63 3.92
C GLN A 87 3.81 -8.52 4.95
N GLU A 88 5.02 -8.49 5.49
CA GLU A 88 5.46 -7.48 6.45
C GLU A 88 5.46 -6.07 5.85
N LEU A 89 6.00 -5.90 4.63
CA LEU A 89 6.01 -4.62 3.92
C LEU A 89 4.62 -4.08 3.62
N LEU A 90 3.66 -4.96 3.39
CA LEU A 90 2.26 -4.58 3.16
C LEU A 90 1.49 -4.42 4.47
N GLY A 91 2.00 -4.90 5.60
CA GLY A 91 1.30 -4.89 6.87
C GLY A 91 0.07 -5.81 6.89
N HIS A 92 0.11 -6.94 6.18
CA HIS A 92 -0.98 -7.91 6.19
C HIS A 92 -0.94 -8.77 7.47
N SER A 93 -2.08 -8.87 8.15
CA SER A 93 -2.22 -9.68 9.38
C SER A 93 -2.17 -11.19 9.12
N SER A 94 -2.56 -11.63 7.91
CA SER A 94 -2.49 -13.03 7.49
C SER A 94 -1.64 -13.18 6.23
N ILE A 95 -0.86 -14.27 6.18
CA ILE A 95 -0.11 -14.64 5.00
C ILE A 95 -1.02 -15.03 3.83
N GLU A 96 -2.22 -15.55 4.11
CA GLU A 96 -3.21 -15.94 3.10
C GLU A 96 -3.60 -14.76 2.21
N THR A 97 -3.74 -13.56 2.79
CA THR A 97 -4.02 -12.32 2.04
C THR A 97 -2.87 -11.94 1.11
N THR A 98 -1.64 -12.38 1.40
CA THR A 98 -0.46 -12.14 0.56
C THR A 98 -0.26 -13.25 -0.48
N MET A 99 -0.68 -14.48 -0.16
CA MET A 99 -0.64 -15.64 -1.06
C MET A 99 -1.42 -15.43 -2.35
N ILE A 100 -2.42 -14.54 -2.39
CA ILE A 100 -3.15 -14.18 -3.62
C ILE A 100 -2.20 -13.74 -4.75
N TYR A 101 -1.03 -13.18 -4.43
CA TYR A 101 -0.06 -12.72 -5.42
C TYR A 101 0.74 -13.86 -6.05
N THR A 102 0.82 -15.02 -5.38
CA THR A 102 1.56 -16.18 -5.89
C THR A 102 0.93 -16.72 -7.16
N HIS A 103 -0.40 -16.78 -7.24
CA HIS A 103 -1.11 -17.20 -8.46
C HIS A 103 -0.81 -16.32 -9.68
N VAL A 104 -0.55 -15.03 -9.45
CA VAL A 104 -0.25 -14.07 -10.53
C VAL A 104 1.20 -14.21 -10.98
N ALA A 105 2.14 -14.35 -10.04
CA ALA A 105 3.57 -14.52 -10.34
C ALA A 105 3.93 -15.95 -10.82
N GLN A 106 3.12 -16.96 -10.49
CA GLN A 106 3.34 -18.37 -10.85
C GLN A 106 3.38 -18.64 -12.35
N LYS A 107 2.95 -17.71 -13.21
CA LYS A 107 3.19 -17.79 -14.66
C LYS A 107 4.68 -17.88 -15.03
N LYS A 108 5.62 -17.61 -14.11
CA LYS A 108 7.07 -17.82 -14.28
C LYS A 108 7.65 -19.06 -13.57
N LEU A 109 6.90 -19.76 -12.71
CA LEU A 109 7.41 -20.88 -11.89
C LEU A 109 7.38 -22.25 -12.60
N ALA A 110 7.25 -22.28 -13.92
CA ALA A 110 7.23 -23.51 -14.72
C ALA A 110 8.59 -24.24 -14.83
N VAL A 111 9.59 -23.90 -14.01
CA VAL A 111 10.91 -24.56 -14.02
C VAL A 111 11.42 -24.73 -12.59
N VAL A 112 10.73 -25.55 -11.79
CA VAL A 112 11.36 -26.15 -10.61
C VAL A 112 11.74 -27.57 -11.01
N GLU A 113 12.98 -27.73 -11.49
CA GLU A 113 13.55 -29.04 -11.80
C GLU A 113 13.71 -29.82 -10.49
N SER A 114 13.18 -31.05 -10.42
CA SER A 114 13.30 -31.86 -9.20
C SER A 114 14.78 -32.13 -8.92
N PRO A 115 15.22 -32.11 -7.65
CA PRO A 115 16.55 -32.59 -7.30
C PRO A 115 16.82 -34.02 -7.79
N LEU A 116 15.78 -34.85 -7.91
CA LEU A 116 15.87 -36.21 -8.46
C LEU A 116 16.12 -36.21 -9.98
N ASP A 117 15.48 -35.31 -10.73
CA ASP A 117 15.67 -35.20 -12.19
C ASP A 117 17.11 -34.77 -12.54
N LYS A 118 17.81 -34.10 -11.61
CA LYS A 118 19.23 -33.75 -11.74
C LYS A 118 20.16 -34.94 -11.55
N LEU A 119 19.74 -35.95 -10.79
CA LEU A 119 20.53 -37.15 -10.56
C LEU A 119 20.46 -38.10 -11.76
N GLU A 120 19.31 -38.22 -12.44
CA GLU A 120 19.17 -39.06 -13.63
C GLU A 120 19.98 -38.58 -14.83
N LYS A 121 20.28 -37.28 -14.94
CA LYS A 121 21.10 -36.72 -16.04
C LYS A 121 22.62 -36.82 -15.81
N ALA A 122 23.05 -37.23 -14.61
CA ALA A 122 24.45 -37.28 -14.21
C ALA A 122 25.04 -38.70 -14.23
N GLY A 123 24.25 -39.72 -14.60
CA GLY A 123 24.66 -41.11 -14.80
C GLY A 123 24.60 -41.51 -16.27
#